data_AF-T0I195-F1
#
_entry.id   AF-T0I195-F1
#
_cell.length_a   1.000
_cell.length_b   1.000
_cell.length_c   1.000
_cell.angle_alpha   90.00
_cell.angle_beta   90.00
_cell.angle_gamma   90.00
#
_symmetry.space_group_name_H-M   'P 1'
#
loop_
_entity.id
_entity.type
_entity.pdbx_description
1 polymer ?
#
loop_
_entity_poly.entity_id
_entity_poly.type
_entity_poly.pdbx_seq_one_letter_code
_entity_poly.pdbx_strand_id
1 'polypeptide(L)'
;MVSKHELYHSHCDETYSTSIKFISENQGFEQRLHLNLLIYEEIGDLIPFTNVNLDSGHYFPYSESQCELRSSLELALQGFYSYAFFALRSFMELGMLGISFAAIDCEHIEVQPWLHSEGRTPGQRDIFKSLDRIELFRNFDTKFKLRERVSKTLNELGGFVHTRGYGYSSQALNLANYSTFSQKSLQMYESFMTRAVTDVVITMLLKYPIGSQSLPIFEKFGLEIPLGGFLEEHQVALIFSIIPEDEREFLNTISEQSKDVQAILNHINNLPDITEDELDQQLERHEKFMSPYRAKK
;
A
#
# COMPACT_ATOMS: atom_id res chain seq x y z
N MET A 1 0.41 -27.47 35.88
CA MET A 1 0.47 -28.14 34.57
C MET A 1 0.09 -27.07 33.57
N VAL A 2 1.03 -26.60 32.74
CA VAL A 2 0.75 -25.56 31.73
C VAL A 2 -0.22 -26.14 30.71
N SER A 3 -1.28 -25.43 30.39
CA SER A 3 -2.26 -25.90 29.41
C SER A 3 -1.62 -25.94 28.02
N LYS A 4 -2.08 -26.85 27.14
CA LYS A 4 -1.55 -26.90 25.76
C LYS A 4 -1.73 -25.57 25.02
N HIS A 5 -2.78 -24.81 25.33
CA HIS A 5 -3.03 -23.49 24.75
C HIS A 5 -1.97 -22.47 25.18
N GLU A 6 -1.62 -22.43 26.46
CA GLU A 6 -0.54 -21.58 26.98
C GLU A 6 0.81 -21.92 26.33
N LEU A 7 1.07 -23.21 26.08
CA LEU A 7 2.29 -23.64 25.39
C LEU A 7 2.34 -23.11 23.94
N TYR A 8 1.25 -23.22 23.17
CA TYR A 8 1.21 -22.70 21.80
C TYR A 8 1.40 -21.18 21.75
N HIS A 9 0.79 -20.43 22.67
CA HIS A 9 0.99 -18.99 22.74
C HIS A 9 2.43 -18.63 23.09
N SER A 10 3.04 -19.34 24.05
CA SER A 10 4.42 -19.08 24.48
C SER A 10 5.43 -19.22 23.34
N HIS A 11 5.21 -20.16 22.41
CA HIS A 11 6.04 -20.30 21.21
C HIS A 11 5.90 -19.11 20.25
N CYS A 12 4.71 -18.51 20.16
CA CYS A 12 4.49 -17.32 19.35
C CYS A 12 5.21 -16.12 19.98
N ASP A 13 5.14 -15.96 21.31
CA ASP A 13 5.82 -14.89 22.03
C ASP A 13 7.35 -14.98 21.91
N GLU A 14 7.89 -16.20 22.04
CA GLU A 14 9.32 -16.49 21.85
C GLU A 14 9.76 -16.20 20.41
N THR A 15 8.96 -16.63 19.43
CA THR A 15 9.24 -16.40 18.02
C THR A 15 9.22 -14.91 17.69
N TYR A 16 8.19 -14.19 18.13
CA TYR A 16 8.10 -12.75 17.97
C TYR A 16 9.31 -12.03 18.58
N SER A 17 9.65 -12.35 19.83
CA SER A 17 10.81 -11.77 20.51
C SER A 17 12.11 -12.02 19.74
N THR A 18 12.27 -13.22 19.18
CA THR A 18 13.44 -13.59 18.36
C THR A 18 13.45 -12.85 17.03
N SER A 19 12.30 -12.71 16.37
CA SER A 19 12.14 -11.92 15.14
C SER A 19 12.51 -10.45 15.36
N ILE A 20 12.00 -9.84 16.43
CA ILE A 20 12.31 -8.45 16.78
C ILE A 20 13.79 -8.28 17.09
N LYS A 21 14.38 -9.20 17.86
CA LYS A 21 15.83 -9.19 18.11
C LYS A 21 16.62 -9.23 16.80
N PHE A 22 16.30 -10.16 15.90
CA PHE A 22 16.93 -10.25 14.58
C PHE A 22 16.80 -8.95 13.79
N ILE A 23 15.61 -8.35 13.75
CA ILE A 23 15.36 -7.07 13.06
C ILE A 23 16.25 -5.96 13.63
N SER A 24 16.25 -5.79 14.95
CA SER A 24 17.04 -4.73 15.63
C SER A 24 18.55 -4.88 15.44
N GLU A 25 19.04 -6.12 15.28
CA GLU A 25 20.45 -6.42 14.99
C GLU A 25 20.80 -6.23 13.51
N ASN A 26 19.81 -6.05 12.63
CA ASN A 26 19.96 -5.94 11.19
C ASN A 26 19.27 -4.66 10.66
N GLN A 27 19.83 -3.48 10.98
CA GLN A 27 19.24 -2.18 10.63
C GLN A 27 18.81 -2.02 9.16
N GLY A 28 19.60 -2.52 8.21
CA GLY A 28 19.22 -2.45 6.79
C GLY A 28 17.98 -3.29 6.44
N PHE A 29 17.75 -4.39 7.17
CA PHE A 29 16.55 -5.21 7.03
C PHE A 29 15.33 -4.53 7.66
N GLU A 30 15.50 -4.00 8.87
CA GLU A 30 14.49 -3.19 9.56
C GLU A 30 14.01 -2.02 8.71
N GLN A 31 14.96 -1.25 8.16
CA GLN A 31 14.66 -0.12 7.29
C GLN A 31 13.82 -0.53 6.08
N ARG A 32 14.14 -1.64 5.41
CA ARG A 32 13.36 -2.10 4.26
C ARG A 32 11.93 -2.52 4.64
N LEU A 33 11.74 -3.22 5.77
CA LEU A 33 10.41 -3.57 6.23
C LEU A 33 9.57 -2.33 6.55
N HIS A 34 10.14 -1.40 7.31
CA HIS A 34 9.46 -0.17 7.70
C HIS A 34 9.14 0.71 6.48
N LEU A 35 10.10 0.87 5.58
CA LEU A 35 9.97 1.66 4.36
C LEU A 35 8.82 1.18 3.48
N ASN A 36 8.66 -0.14 3.31
CA ASN A 36 7.55 -0.68 2.53
C ASN A 36 6.18 -0.40 3.15
N LEU A 37 6.06 -0.47 4.49
CA LEU A 37 4.80 -0.12 5.18
C LEU A 37 4.49 1.36 5.02
N LEU A 38 5.48 2.21 5.29
CA LEU A 38 5.32 3.66 5.25
C LEU A 38 4.97 4.10 3.84
N ILE A 39 5.69 3.65 2.81
CA ILE A 39 5.39 3.98 1.41
C ILE A 39 3.95 3.60 1.03
N TYR A 40 3.48 2.43 1.47
CA TYR A 40 2.12 2.02 1.15
C TYR A 40 1.06 2.83 1.93
N GLU A 41 1.40 3.35 3.10
CA GLU A 41 0.57 4.30 3.84
C GLU A 41 0.51 5.65 3.13
N GLU A 42 1.67 6.23 2.79
CA GLU A 42 1.74 7.54 2.11
C GLU A 42 1.07 7.54 0.73
N ILE A 43 1.21 6.46 -0.07
CA ILE A 43 0.58 6.40 -1.41
C ILE A 43 -0.96 6.45 -1.34
N GLY A 44 -1.55 6.17 -0.18
CA GLY A 44 -3.00 6.29 0.05
C GLY A 44 -3.52 7.70 -0.13
N ASP A 45 -2.72 8.71 0.19
CA ASP A 45 -3.06 10.12 0.02
C ASP A 45 -3.25 10.49 -1.45
N LEU A 46 -2.78 9.67 -2.38
CA LEU A 46 -2.98 9.89 -3.80
C LEU A 46 -4.40 9.56 -4.28
N ILE A 47 -5.21 8.87 -3.46
CA ILE A 47 -6.60 8.54 -3.80
C ILE A 47 -7.49 9.77 -3.51
N PRO A 48 -8.09 10.40 -4.54
CA PRO A 48 -8.78 11.67 -4.35
C PRO A 48 -10.16 11.49 -3.75
N PHE A 49 -10.46 12.25 -2.68
CA PHE A 49 -11.82 12.42 -2.19
C PHE A 49 -12.44 13.67 -2.82
N THR A 50 -13.56 13.47 -3.48
CA THR A 50 -14.34 14.50 -4.18
C THR A 50 -15.76 14.50 -3.64
N ASN A 51 -16.52 15.56 -3.90
CA ASN A 51 -17.94 15.62 -3.54
C ASN A 51 -18.79 14.51 -4.16
N VAL A 52 -18.28 13.83 -5.21
CA VAL A 52 -18.99 12.75 -5.91
C VAL A 52 -18.70 11.38 -5.29
N ASN A 53 -17.45 11.14 -4.88
CA ASN A 53 -17.03 9.85 -4.35
C ASN A 53 -16.89 9.82 -2.82
N LEU A 54 -17.10 10.95 -2.14
CA LEU A 54 -17.21 11.02 -0.68
C LEU A 54 -18.30 10.02 -0.22
N ASP A 55 -17.97 9.19 0.76
CA ASP A 55 -18.82 8.11 1.30
C ASP A 55 -19.23 6.99 0.32
N SER A 56 -18.67 6.96 -0.89
CA SER A 56 -18.94 5.88 -1.85
C SER A 56 -18.21 4.56 -1.55
N GLY A 57 -17.36 4.53 -0.54
CA GLY A 57 -16.51 3.37 -0.24
C GLY A 57 -15.42 3.09 -1.29
N HIS A 58 -15.14 4.03 -2.21
CA HIS A 58 -14.05 3.89 -3.18
C HIS A 58 -12.67 3.68 -2.54
N TYR A 59 -12.45 4.21 -1.33
CA TYR A 59 -11.22 4.05 -0.56
C TYR A 59 -11.12 2.68 0.15
N PHE A 60 -12.23 1.95 0.28
CA PHE A 60 -12.30 0.71 1.05
C PHE A 60 -11.34 -0.41 0.57
N PRO A 61 -11.18 -0.68 -0.74
CA PRO A 61 -10.18 -1.65 -1.20
C PRO A 61 -8.76 -1.32 -0.76
N TYR A 62 -8.40 -0.03 -0.77
CA TYR A 62 -7.09 0.43 -0.31
C TYR A 62 -6.95 0.21 1.20
N SER A 63 -7.92 0.64 2.01
CA SER A 63 -7.84 0.46 3.46
C SER A 63 -7.74 -1.02 3.86
N GLU A 64 -8.52 -1.90 3.22
CA GLU A 64 -8.45 -3.34 3.47
C GLU A 64 -7.10 -3.93 3.03
N SER A 65 -6.56 -3.49 1.90
CA SER A 65 -5.22 -3.93 1.48
C SER A 65 -4.14 -3.50 2.48
N GLN A 66 -4.24 -2.31 3.08
CA GLN A 66 -3.32 -1.86 4.12
C GLN A 66 -3.42 -2.75 5.37
N CYS A 67 -4.63 -3.14 5.77
CA CYS A 67 -4.86 -4.10 6.84
C CYS A 67 -4.23 -5.46 6.54
N GLU A 68 -4.34 -5.97 5.31
CA GLU A 68 -3.72 -7.22 4.88
C GLU A 68 -2.19 -7.16 4.89
N LEU A 69 -1.58 -6.04 4.46
CA LEU A 69 -0.13 -5.83 4.50
C LEU A 69 0.42 -5.79 5.94
N ARG A 70 -0.28 -5.10 6.84
CA ARG A 70 0.08 -5.07 8.27
C ARG A 70 -0.08 -6.45 8.90
N SER A 71 -1.19 -7.13 8.61
CA SER A 71 -1.44 -8.49 9.09
C SER A 71 -0.41 -9.49 8.57
N SER A 72 0.02 -9.37 7.31
CA SER A 72 1.06 -10.24 6.75
C SER A 72 2.38 -10.09 7.48
N LEU A 73 2.75 -8.87 7.88
CA LEU A 73 3.96 -8.64 8.66
C LEU A 73 3.85 -9.24 10.06
N GLU A 74 2.77 -8.98 10.77
CA GLU A 74 2.52 -9.53 12.11
C GLU A 74 2.61 -11.06 12.13
N LEU A 75 1.98 -11.71 11.15
CA LEU A 75 2.04 -13.17 10.97
C LEU A 75 3.47 -13.64 10.68
N ALA A 76 4.24 -12.91 9.89
CA ALA A 76 5.64 -13.25 9.60
C ALA A 76 6.51 -13.15 10.86
N LEU A 77 6.32 -12.11 11.68
CA LEU A 77 7.06 -11.91 12.93
C LEU A 77 6.77 -13.00 13.95
N GLN A 78 5.55 -13.54 13.95
CA GLN A 78 5.12 -14.64 14.81
C GLN A 78 5.47 -16.04 14.25
N GLY A 79 6.13 -16.14 13.10
CA GLY A 79 6.55 -17.42 12.49
C GLY A 79 5.43 -18.17 11.76
N PHE A 80 4.30 -17.51 11.48
CA PHE A 80 3.21 -18.05 10.66
C PHE A 80 3.46 -17.76 9.16
N TYR A 81 4.66 -18.06 8.64
CA TYR A 81 5.09 -17.61 7.31
C TYR A 81 4.14 -18.01 6.17
N SER A 82 3.55 -19.22 6.17
CA SER A 82 2.56 -19.59 5.14
C SER A 82 1.36 -18.65 5.12
N TYR A 83 0.88 -18.24 6.30
CA TYR A 83 -0.25 -17.32 6.43
C TYR A 83 0.17 -15.87 6.17
N ALA A 84 1.41 -15.51 6.49
CA ALA A 84 1.99 -14.24 6.07
C ALA A 84 1.98 -14.10 4.54
N PHE A 85 2.38 -15.14 3.80
CA PHE A 85 2.31 -15.13 2.34
C PHE A 85 0.87 -15.15 1.80
N PHE A 86 -0.08 -15.74 2.54
CA PHE A 86 -1.50 -15.68 2.20
C PHE A 86 -2.03 -14.25 2.30
N ALA A 87 -1.83 -13.59 3.44
CA ALA A 87 -2.24 -12.20 3.65
C ALA A 87 -1.53 -11.24 2.66
N LEU A 88 -0.24 -11.47 2.37
CA LEU A 88 0.50 -10.66 1.39
C LEU A 88 -0.07 -10.80 -0.03
N ARG A 89 -0.58 -11.99 -0.38
CA ARG A 89 -1.31 -12.18 -1.65
C ARG A 89 -2.61 -11.39 -1.64
N SER A 90 -3.37 -11.45 -0.55
CA SER A 90 -4.62 -10.68 -0.38
C SER A 90 -4.38 -9.18 -0.52
N PHE A 91 -3.33 -8.65 0.12
CA PHE A 91 -2.87 -7.26 -0.04
C PHE A 91 -2.71 -6.90 -1.52
N MET A 92 -1.95 -7.70 -2.27
CA MET A 92 -1.65 -7.40 -3.67
C MET A 92 -2.90 -7.50 -4.55
N GLU A 93 -3.78 -8.47 -4.31
CA GLU A 93 -5.05 -8.61 -5.03
C GLU A 93 -5.99 -7.43 -4.75
N LEU A 94 -6.13 -7.01 -3.48
CA LEU A 94 -6.97 -5.88 -3.08
C LEU A 94 -6.43 -4.53 -3.55
N GLY A 95 -5.12 -4.30 -3.46
CA GLY A 95 -4.49 -3.07 -3.96
C GLY A 95 -4.71 -2.90 -5.46
N MET A 96 -4.50 -3.96 -6.24
CA MET A 96 -4.77 -3.94 -7.69
C MET A 96 -6.27 -3.83 -8.00
N LEU A 97 -7.13 -4.44 -7.19
CA LEU A 97 -8.58 -4.33 -7.32
C LEU A 97 -9.06 -2.89 -7.15
N GLY A 98 -8.59 -2.19 -6.12
CA GLY A 98 -8.94 -0.78 -5.88
C GLY A 98 -8.64 0.11 -7.09
N ILE A 99 -7.43 -0.03 -7.64
CA ILE A 99 -7.03 0.71 -8.84
C ILE A 99 -7.87 0.32 -10.06
N SER A 100 -8.27 -0.95 -10.15
CA SER A 100 -9.08 -1.45 -11.25
C SER A 100 -10.50 -0.84 -11.29
N PHE A 101 -11.08 -0.53 -10.12
CA PHE A 101 -12.35 0.20 -10.05
C PHE A 101 -12.19 1.66 -10.50
N ALA A 102 -11.04 2.28 -10.19
CA ALA A 102 -10.70 3.64 -10.61
C ALA A 102 -10.25 3.76 -12.07
N ALA A 103 -10.17 2.66 -12.82
CA ALA A 103 -9.63 2.67 -14.18
C ALA A 103 -10.39 3.56 -15.19
N ILE A 104 -11.67 3.87 -14.91
CA ILE A 104 -12.52 4.73 -15.74
C ILE A 104 -13.19 5.87 -14.94
N ASP A 105 -12.62 6.25 -13.79
CA ASP A 105 -13.12 7.36 -12.94
C ASP A 105 -14.59 7.20 -12.50
N CYS A 106 -15.04 5.95 -12.38
CA CYS A 106 -16.38 5.56 -11.92
C CYS A 106 -16.30 4.64 -10.70
N GLU A 107 -15.21 4.69 -9.94
CA GLU A 107 -14.95 3.80 -8.80
C GLU A 107 -16.07 3.85 -7.76
N HIS A 108 -16.64 5.03 -7.53
CA HIS A 108 -17.76 5.27 -6.62
C HIS A 108 -19.05 4.52 -6.99
N ILE A 109 -19.17 4.06 -8.25
CA ILE A 109 -20.28 3.24 -8.74
C ILE A 109 -19.86 1.78 -8.79
N GLU A 110 -18.72 1.47 -9.41
CA GLU A 110 -18.26 0.10 -9.66
C GLU A 110 -17.94 -0.66 -8.36
N VAL A 111 -17.51 0.04 -7.30
CA VAL A 111 -17.22 -0.57 -6.00
C VAL A 111 -18.48 -0.99 -5.25
N GLN A 112 -19.64 -0.38 -5.53
CA GLN A 112 -20.85 -0.51 -4.70
C GLN A 112 -21.37 -1.95 -4.59
N PRO A 113 -21.53 -2.72 -5.68
CA PRO A 113 -21.98 -4.11 -5.57
C PRO A 113 -20.98 -4.97 -4.80
N TRP A 114 -19.68 -4.71 -4.97
CA TRP A 114 -18.64 -5.46 -4.26
C TRP A 114 -18.63 -5.13 -2.76
N LEU A 115 -18.71 -3.84 -2.41
CA LEU A 115 -18.78 -3.34 -1.04
C LEU A 115 -19.98 -3.94 -0.26
N HIS A 116 -21.12 -4.07 -0.92
CA HIS A 116 -22.35 -4.63 -0.34
C HIS A 116 -22.43 -6.15 -0.45
N SER A 117 -21.38 -6.83 -0.90
CA SER A 117 -21.35 -8.30 -1.11
C SER A 117 -22.40 -8.82 -2.10
N GLU A 118 -22.87 -7.98 -3.00
CA GLU A 118 -23.83 -8.32 -4.07
C GLU A 118 -23.12 -8.73 -5.37
N GLY A 119 -21.89 -8.25 -5.56
CA GLY A 119 -21.01 -8.57 -6.68
C GLY A 119 -19.93 -9.58 -6.31
N ARG A 120 -19.52 -10.41 -7.27
CA ARG A 120 -18.34 -11.26 -7.11
C ARG A 120 -17.08 -10.39 -7.06
N THR A 121 -16.08 -10.77 -6.27
CA THR A 121 -14.74 -10.18 -6.37
C THR A 121 -14.16 -10.44 -7.77
N PRO A 122 -13.75 -9.40 -8.52
CA PRO A 122 -13.06 -9.56 -9.80
C PRO A 122 -11.80 -10.41 -9.65
N GLY A 123 -11.66 -11.43 -10.52
CA GLY A 123 -10.42 -12.21 -10.58
C GLY A 123 -9.30 -11.46 -11.30
N GLN A 124 -8.07 -11.96 -11.18
CA GLN A 124 -6.88 -11.36 -11.80
C GLN A 124 -7.06 -10.99 -13.28
N ARG A 125 -7.69 -11.86 -14.08
CA ARG A 125 -7.96 -11.58 -15.50
C ARG A 125 -8.86 -10.35 -15.69
N ASP A 126 -9.87 -10.20 -14.85
CA ASP A 126 -10.81 -9.08 -14.94
C ASP A 126 -10.17 -7.78 -14.42
N ILE A 127 -9.36 -7.87 -13.35
CA ILE A 127 -8.52 -6.75 -12.88
C ILE A 127 -7.62 -6.24 -14.01
N PHE A 128 -6.87 -7.10 -14.69
CA PHE A 128 -5.99 -6.66 -15.77
C PHE A 128 -6.75 -6.09 -16.97
N LYS A 129 -7.94 -6.61 -17.31
CA LYS A 129 -8.78 -6.00 -18.35
C LYS A 129 -9.23 -4.59 -17.99
N SER A 130 -9.48 -4.33 -16.70
CA SER A 130 -9.82 -2.99 -16.23
C SER A 130 -8.58 -2.08 -16.25
N LEU A 131 -7.43 -2.55 -15.76
CA LEU A 131 -6.17 -1.79 -15.83
C LEU A 131 -5.73 -1.51 -17.27
N ASP A 132 -6.06 -2.38 -18.21
CA ASP A 132 -5.87 -2.16 -19.65
C ASP A 132 -6.64 -0.96 -20.19
N ARG A 133 -7.59 -0.38 -19.45
CA ARG A 133 -8.26 0.87 -19.83
C ARG A 133 -7.39 2.10 -19.53
N ILE A 134 -6.48 1.99 -18.57
CA ILE A 134 -5.50 3.03 -18.23
C ILE A 134 -4.41 3.02 -19.30
N GLU A 135 -4.34 4.07 -20.12
CA GLU A 135 -3.37 4.16 -21.21
C GLU A 135 -1.92 4.08 -20.73
N LEU A 136 -1.62 4.77 -19.63
CA LEU A 136 -0.30 4.80 -19.03
C LEU A 136 0.13 3.41 -18.54
N PHE A 137 -0.79 2.62 -18.00
CA PHE A 137 -0.53 1.24 -17.63
C PHE A 137 -0.12 0.41 -18.84
N ARG A 138 -0.86 0.50 -19.96
CA ARG A 138 -0.49 -0.22 -21.19
C ARG A 138 0.90 0.18 -21.68
N ASN A 139 1.18 1.48 -21.73
CA ASN A 139 2.45 2.01 -22.20
C ASN A 139 3.61 1.54 -21.31
N PHE A 140 3.46 1.62 -20.00
CA PHE A 140 4.43 1.11 -19.02
C PHE A 140 4.68 -0.39 -19.18
N ASP A 141 3.61 -1.19 -19.28
CA ASP A 141 3.68 -2.65 -19.41
C ASP A 141 4.41 -3.08 -20.69
N THR A 142 4.30 -2.32 -21.79
CA THR A 142 5.04 -2.64 -23.02
C THR A 142 6.56 -2.67 -22.80
N LYS A 143 7.07 -1.75 -21.97
CA LYS A 143 8.50 -1.55 -21.68
C LYS A 143 8.98 -2.41 -20.51
N PHE A 144 8.25 -2.42 -19.40
CA PHE A 144 8.71 -2.99 -18.13
C PHE A 144 8.02 -4.31 -17.72
N LYS A 145 7.04 -4.78 -18.50
CA LYS A 145 6.34 -6.06 -18.27
C LYS A 145 5.71 -6.17 -16.88
N LEU A 146 5.17 -5.06 -16.36
CA LEU A 146 4.54 -4.98 -15.04
C LEU A 146 3.46 -6.06 -14.82
N ARG A 147 2.63 -6.35 -15.83
CA ARG A 147 1.62 -7.41 -15.77
C ARG A 147 2.24 -8.77 -15.51
N GLU A 148 3.33 -9.08 -16.20
CA GLU A 148 4.05 -10.35 -16.03
C GLU A 148 4.65 -10.43 -14.63
N ARG A 149 5.26 -9.35 -14.14
CA ARG A 149 5.84 -9.24 -12.80
C ARG A 149 4.79 -9.47 -11.72
N VAL A 150 3.66 -8.78 -11.81
CA VAL A 150 2.50 -8.95 -10.91
C VAL A 150 1.97 -10.38 -10.96
N SER A 151 1.76 -10.93 -12.15
CA SER A 151 1.23 -12.29 -12.33
C SER A 151 2.16 -13.34 -11.77
N LYS A 152 3.48 -13.18 -11.97
CA LYS A 152 4.50 -14.06 -11.43
C LYS A 152 4.50 -14.03 -9.90
N THR A 153 4.50 -12.85 -9.29
CA THR A 153 4.44 -12.68 -7.83
C THR A 153 3.19 -13.34 -7.24
N LEU A 154 2.01 -13.10 -7.82
CA LEU A 154 0.76 -13.72 -7.37
C LEU A 154 0.77 -15.25 -7.53
N ASN A 155 1.34 -15.78 -8.62
CA ASN A 155 1.47 -17.22 -8.84
C ASN A 155 2.46 -17.88 -7.85
N GLU A 156 3.55 -17.21 -7.52
CA GLU A 156 4.50 -17.65 -6.50
C GLU A 156 3.86 -17.67 -5.12
N LEU A 157 3.16 -16.59 -4.74
CA LEU A 157 2.42 -16.49 -3.49
C LEU A 157 1.28 -17.53 -3.41
N GLY A 158 0.58 -17.77 -4.52
CA GLY A 158 -0.43 -18.81 -4.67
C GLY A 158 0.09 -20.22 -4.34
N GLY A 159 1.39 -20.46 -4.52
CA GLY A 159 2.03 -21.70 -4.08
C GLY A 159 1.90 -21.95 -2.58
N PHE A 160 2.01 -20.90 -1.74
CA PHE A 160 1.85 -21.01 -0.29
C PHE A 160 0.38 -21.19 0.10
N VAL A 161 -0.53 -20.46 -0.56
CA VAL A 161 -1.98 -20.58 -0.34
C VAL A 161 -2.48 -22.01 -0.57
N HIS A 162 -2.02 -22.64 -1.65
CA HIS A 162 -2.45 -23.98 -2.02
C HIS A 162 -1.51 -25.08 -1.51
N THR A 163 -0.49 -24.74 -0.70
CA THR A 163 0.54 -25.65 -0.21
C THR A 163 1.08 -26.55 -1.33
N ARG A 164 1.61 -25.94 -2.40
CA ARG A 164 2.06 -26.62 -3.62
C ARG A 164 3.34 -27.44 -3.40
N GLY A 165 3.21 -28.56 -2.70
CA GLY A 165 4.33 -29.42 -2.33
C GLY A 165 5.11 -28.90 -1.12
N TYR A 166 6.10 -29.69 -0.70
CA TYR A 166 6.81 -29.47 0.56
C TYR A 166 7.40 -28.06 0.68
N GLY A 167 8.03 -27.56 -0.38
CA GLY A 167 8.71 -26.25 -0.37
C GLY A 167 7.81 -25.04 -0.07
N TYR A 168 6.48 -25.20 -0.18
CA TYR A 168 5.49 -24.15 0.12
C TYR A 168 4.72 -24.43 1.43
N SER A 169 5.01 -25.52 2.12
CA SER A 169 4.36 -25.90 3.37
C SER A 169 4.95 -25.17 4.57
N SER A 170 4.15 -25.03 5.63
CA SER A 170 4.63 -24.45 6.89
C SER A 170 5.79 -25.24 7.50
N GLN A 171 5.86 -26.56 7.26
CA GLN A 171 6.99 -27.39 7.70
C GLN A 171 8.30 -27.00 7.03
N ALA A 172 8.30 -26.70 5.73
CA ALA A 172 9.51 -26.25 5.05
C ALA A 172 9.92 -24.83 5.43
N LEU A 173 8.95 -23.96 5.78
CA LEU A 173 9.21 -22.58 6.18
C LEU A 173 9.70 -22.47 7.62
N ASN A 174 9.18 -23.27 8.53
CA ASN A 174 9.54 -23.24 9.96
C ASN A 174 10.60 -24.28 10.34
N LEU A 175 10.71 -25.39 9.61
CA LEU A 175 11.50 -26.57 9.98
C LEU A 175 11.09 -27.16 11.34
N ALA A 176 9.87 -26.87 11.79
CA ALA A 176 9.31 -27.29 13.07
C ALA A 176 7.80 -27.59 12.93
N ASN A 177 7.24 -28.24 13.96
CA ASN A 177 5.80 -28.56 14.05
C ASN A 177 4.97 -27.45 14.73
N TYR A 178 5.61 -26.32 15.05
CA TYR A 178 5.01 -25.14 15.64
C TYR A 178 5.67 -23.90 15.04
N SER A 179 5.12 -22.71 15.28
CA SER A 179 5.68 -21.46 14.79
C SER A 179 7.03 -21.20 15.45
N THR A 180 8.06 -21.04 14.63
CA THR A 180 9.44 -20.80 15.07
C THR A 180 10.07 -19.76 14.17
N PHE A 181 10.98 -18.96 14.73
CA PHE A 181 11.76 -18.02 13.94
C PHE A 181 12.58 -18.75 12.87
N SER A 182 12.47 -18.27 11.64
CA SER A 182 13.28 -18.71 10.51
C SER A 182 13.76 -17.48 9.75
N GLN A 183 15.05 -17.15 9.93
CA GLN A 183 15.69 -16.04 9.22
C GLN A 183 15.47 -16.13 7.70
N LYS A 184 15.62 -17.34 7.14
CA LYS A 184 15.42 -17.58 5.70
C LYS A 184 14.00 -17.23 5.25
N SER A 185 13.00 -17.66 6.02
CA SER A 185 11.59 -17.40 5.69
C SER A 185 11.21 -15.94 5.88
N LEU A 186 11.74 -15.27 6.91
CA LEU A 186 11.54 -13.84 7.12
C LEU A 186 12.21 -12.98 6.04
N GLN A 187 13.42 -13.35 5.60
CA GLN A 187 14.09 -12.69 4.47
C GLN A 187 13.35 -12.92 3.14
N MET A 188 12.84 -14.12 2.93
CA MET A 188 11.99 -14.41 1.77
C MET A 188 10.71 -13.57 1.81
N TYR A 189 10.05 -13.47 2.98
CA TYR A 189 8.90 -12.61 3.19
C TYR A 189 9.20 -11.15 2.82
N GLU A 190 10.29 -10.58 3.32
CA GLU A 190 10.69 -9.20 2.98
C GLU A 190 10.87 -9.01 1.46
N SER A 191 11.50 -9.96 0.78
CA SER A 191 11.65 -9.91 -0.67
C SER A 191 10.30 -9.94 -1.41
N PHE A 192 9.36 -10.78 -0.97
CA PHE A 192 8.00 -10.81 -1.54
C PHE A 192 7.26 -9.50 -1.26
N MET A 193 7.36 -8.98 -0.04
CA MET A 193 6.71 -7.74 0.39
C MET A 193 7.18 -6.57 -0.45
N THR A 194 8.51 -6.40 -0.60
CA THR A 194 9.09 -5.34 -1.42
C THR A 194 8.57 -5.39 -2.86
N ARG A 195 8.59 -6.56 -3.50
CA ARG A 195 8.06 -6.69 -4.87
C ARG A 195 6.57 -6.34 -4.97
N ALA A 196 5.76 -6.84 -4.03
CA ALA A 196 4.32 -6.63 -4.03
C ALA A 196 3.98 -5.15 -3.83
N VAL A 197 4.61 -4.49 -2.85
CA VAL A 197 4.41 -3.06 -2.58
C VAL A 197 4.86 -2.22 -3.77
N THR A 198 6.08 -2.44 -4.29
CA THR A 198 6.58 -1.71 -5.47
C THR A 198 5.62 -1.81 -6.65
N ASP A 199 5.12 -3.01 -6.97
CA ASP A 199 4.22 -3.22 -8.11
C ASP A 199 2.86 -2.52 -7.94
N VAL A 200 2.27 -2.58 -6.75
CA VAL A 200 0.99 -1.90 -6.47
C VAL A 200 1.19 -0.38 -6.52
N VAL A 201 2.26 0.14 -5.90
CA VAL A 201 2.61 1.57 -5.88
C VAL A 201 2.83 2.12 -7.29
N ILE A 202 3.59 1.41 -8.14
CA ILE A 202 3.76 1.80 -9.54
C ILE A 202 2.40 1.85 -10.25
N THR A 203 1.54 0.86 -10.02
CA THR A 203 0.21 0.83 -10.62
C THR A 203 -0.65 2.02 -10.15
N MET A 204 -0.53 2.44 -8.88
CA MET A 204 -1.18 3.65 -8.37
C MET A 204 -0.65 4.92 -9.05
N LEU A 205 0.67 5.06 -9.20
CA LEU A 205 1.28 6.22 -9.89
C LEU A 205 0.90 6.27 -11.39
N LEU A 206 0.70 5.12 -12.03
CA LEU A 206 0.20 5.06 -13.41
C LEU A 206 -1.27 5.48 -13.53
N LYS A 207 -2.06 5.27 -12.48
CA LYS A 207 -3.44 5.77 -12.41
C LYS A 207 -3.50 7.26 -12.05
N TYR A 208 -2.61 7.72 -11.17
CA TYR A 208 -2.54 9.08 -10.67
C TYR A 208 -1.14 9.69 -10.92
N PRO A 209 -0.83 10.13 -12.15
CA PRO A 209 0.51 10.60 -12.51
C PRO A 209 1.00 11.81 -11.70
N ILE A 210 0.07 12.60 -11.16
CA ILE A 210 0.37 13.74 -10.27
C ILE A 210 1.23 13.33 -9.06
N GLY A 211 1.15 12.06 -8.61
CA GLY A 211 1.97 11.55 -7.52
C GLY A 211 3.45 11.41 -7.83
N SER A 212 3.86 11.66 -9.07
CA SER A 212 5.27 11.77 -9.47
C SER A 212 5.79 13.22 -9.41
N GLN A 213 5.03 14.16 -8.84
CA GLN A 213 5.43 15.56 -8.73
C GLN A 213 5.38 15.99 -7.27
N SER A 214 6.39 16.72 -6.85
CA SER A 214 6.38 17.40 -5.56
C SER A 214 5.51 18.64 -5.63
N LEU A 215 4.56 18.75 -4.71
CA LEU A 215 3.72 19.92 -4.54
C LEU A 215 3.94 20.51 -3.14
N PRO A 216 3.98 21.85 -3.00
CA PRO A 216 4.11 22.51 -1.70
C PRO A 216 2.76 22.55 -0.99
N ILE A 217 2.18 21.39 -0.67
CA ILE A 217 0.77 21.32 -0.24
C ILE A 217 0.60 22.01 1.12
N PHE A 218 1.46 21.72 2.09
CA PHE A 218 1.42 22.38 3.39
C PHE A 218 1.62 23.89 3.29
N GLU A 219 2.56 24.38 2.48
CA GLU A 219 2.82 25.82 2.32
C GLU A 219 1.64 26.55 1.66
N LYS A 220 0.81 25.86 0.88
CA LYS A 220 -0.37 26.45 0.22
C LYS A 220 -1.64 26.33 1.05
N PHE A 221 -1.82 25.25 1.81
CA PHE A 221 -3.10 24.92 2.45
C PHE A 221 -3.04 24.85 3.99
N GLY A 222 -1.86 24.77 4.59
CA GLY A 222 -1.68 24.58 6.03
C GLY A 222 -2.30 23.27 6.50
N LEU A 223 -3.24 23.33 7.44
CA LEU A 223 -4.00 22.18 7.94
C LEU A 223 -5.28 21.88 7.14
N GLU A 224 -5.69 22.78 6.25
CA GLU A 224 -6.90 22.65 5.42
C GLU A 224 -6.56 22.05 4.04
N ILE A 225 -5.75 20.99 4.06
CA ILE A 225 -5.29 20.26 2.88
C ILE A 225 -6.48 19.58 2.18
N PRO A 226 -6.56 19.57 0.83
CA PRO A 226 -7.53 18.75 0.12
C PRO A 226 -7.47 17.28 0.57
N LEU A 227 -8.62 16.65 0.73
CA LEU A 227 -8.68 15.24 1.14
C LEU A 227 -8.18 14.34 -0.01
N GLY A 228 -6.91 13.98 0.08
CA GLY A 228 -6.22 13.17 -0.91
C GLY A 228 -6.01 13.84 -2.28
N GLY A 229 -5.52 13.05 -3.23
CA GLY A 229 -5.19 13.46 -4.60
C GLY A 229 -3.78 14.05 -4.77
N PHE A 230 -3.04 14.30 -3.69
CA PHE A 230 -1.73 14.95 -3.73
C PHE A 230 -0.73 14.28 -2.78
N LEU A 231 0.54 14.49 -3.07
CA LEU A 231 1.65 14.07 -2.22
C LEU A 231 2.59 15.25 -1.97
N GLU A 232 3.11 15.32 -0.76
CA GLU A 232 4.18 16.21 -0.34
C GLU A 232 5.54 15.75 -0.87
N GLU A 233 6.51 16.66 -0.93
CA GLU A 233 7.85 16.38 -1.44
C GLU A 233 8.52 15.17 -0.76
N HIS A 234 8.40 15.08 0.57
CA HIS A 234 9.00 13.99 1.33
C HIS A 234 8.33 12.63 1.04
N GLN A 235 7.00 12.61 0.79
CA GLN A 235 6.26 11.40 0.42
C GLN A 235 6.70 10.91 -0.96
N VAL A 236 6.82 11.83 -1.94
CA VAL A 236 7.29 11.50 -3.30
C VAL A 236 8.71 10.91 -3.26
N ALA A 237 9.62 11.55 -2.52
CA ALA A 237 10.98 11.05 -2.35
C ALA A 237 11.02 9.65 -1.70
N LEU A 238 10.17 9.42 -0.71
CA LEU A 238 10.05 8.13 -0.04
C LEU A 238 9.54 7.06 -1.01
N ILE A 239 8.42 7.31 -1.72
CA ILE A 239 7.83 6.39 -2.69
C ILE A 239 8.84 6.03 -3.78
N PHE A 240 9.60 7.01 -4.28
CA PHE A 240 10.55 6.79 -5.36
C PHE A 240 11.77 5.97 -4.91
N SER A 241 12.07 5.89 -3.61
CA SER A 241 13.21 5.14 -3.10
C SER A 241 13.15 3.62 -3.37
N ILE A 242 11.96 3.04 -3.56
CA ILE A 242 11.78 1.61 -3.85
C ILE A 242 11.57 1.29 -5.34
N ILE A 243 11.40 2.31 -6.18
CA ILE A 243 11.12 2.14 -7.61
C ILE A 243 12.47 2.13 -8.37
N PRO A 244 12.69 1.21 -9.32
CA PRO A 244 13.90 1.23 -10.17
C PRO A 244 14.07 2.57 -10.92
N GLU A 245 15.31 3.01 -11.12
CA GLU A 245 15.62 4.32 -11.73
C GLU A 245 14.98 4.50 -13.11
N ASP A 246 15.06 3.49 -13.97
CA ASP A 246 14.50 3.53 -15.32
C ASP A 246 12.96 3.61 -15.33
N GLU A 247 12.32 3.01 -14.33
CA GLU A 247 10.88 3.11 -14.09
C GLU A 247 10.51 4.49 -13.53
N ARG A 248 11.31 5.06 -12.61
CA ARG A 248 11.15 6.43 -12.08
C ARG A 248 11.21 7.48 -13.18
N GLU A 249 12.25 7.41 -14.03
CA GLU A 249 12.43 8.32 -15.15
C GLU A 249 11.20 8.32 -16.08
N PHE A 250 10.64 7.14 -16.32
CA PHE A 250 9.45 6.99 -17.15
C PHE A 250 8.19 7.58 -16.49
N LEU A 251 7.99 7.34 -15.19
CA LEU A 251 6.87 7.91 -14.43
C LEU A 251 6.93 9.45 -14.39
N ASN A 252 8.13 10.00 -14.14
CA ASN A 252 8.37 11.45 -14.19
C ASN A 252 8.07 12.03 -15.58
N THR A 253 8.59 11.39 -16.64
CA THR A 253 8.36 11.84 -18.01
C THR A 253 6.87 11.89 -18.36
N ILE A 254 6.11 10.87 -17.97
CA ILE A 254 4.65 10.83 -18.20
C ILE A 254 3.95 11.99 -17.48
N SER A 255 4.34 12.21 -16.23
CA SER A 255 3.77 13.26 -15.39
C SER A 255 4.07 14.66 -15.95
N GLU A 256 5.30 14.90 -16.37
CA GLU A 256 5.73 16.16 -17.01
C GLU A 256 4.99 16.46 -18.32
N GLN A 257 4.69 15.43 -19.09
CA GLN A 257 4.00 15.56 -20.39
C GLN A 257 2.47 15.64 -20.26
N SER A 258 1.91 15.30 -19.10
CA SER A 258 0.46 15.30 -18.89
C SER A 258 -0.07 16.72 -18.75
N LYS A 259 -0.92 17.13 -19.68
CA LYS A 259 -1.55 18.47 -19.66
C LYS A 259 -2.36 18.72 -18.38
N ASP A 260 -3.05 17.70 -17.89
CA ASP A 260 -3.89 17.81 -16.69
C ASP A 260 -3.02 17.99 -15.44
N VAL A 261 -1.92 17.23 -15.34
CA VAL A 261 -0.92 17.40 -14.28
C VAL A 261 -0.33 18.81 -14.32
N GLN A 262 0.12 19.27 -15.50
CA GLN A 262 0.68 20.60 -15.64
C GLN A 262 -0.33 21.71 -15.30
N ALA A 263 -1.62 21.52 -15.59
CA ALA A 263 -2.66 22.46 -15.20
C ALA A 263 -2.82 22.53 -13.67
N ILE A 264 -2.81 21.38 -12.99
CA ILE A 264 -2.88 21.27 -11.53
C ILE A 264 -1.65 21.90 -10.88
N LEU A 265 -0.44 21.58 -11.34
CA LEU A 265 0.81 22.15 -10.84
C LEU A 265 0.80 23.68 -10.95
N ASN A 266 0.41 24.20 -12.11
CA ASN A 266 0.31 25.64 -12.32
C ASN A 266 -0.75 26.27 -11.41
N HIS A 267 -1.87 25.60 -11.17
CA HIS A 267 -2.89 26.12 -10.26
C HIS A 267 -2.35 26.24 -8.84
N ILE A 268 -1.80 25.15 -8.28
CA ILE A 268 -1.33 25.08 -6.89
C ILE A 268 -0.15 26.03 -6.67
N ASN A 269 0.84 26.05 -7.57
CA ASN A 269 2.00 26.91 -7.41
C ASN A 269 1.67 28.41 -7.45
N ASN A 270 0.57 28.78 -8.13
CA ASN A 270 0.11 30.16 -8.20
C ASN A 270 -0.81 30.56 -7.04
N LEU A 271 -1.19 29.63 -6.15
CA LEU A 271 -1.86 29.99 -4.91
C LEU A 271 -0.87 30.76 -4.02
N PRO A 272 -1.33 31.79 -3.28
CA PRO A 272 -0.51 32.42 -2.26
C PRO A 272 -0.18 31.40 -1.16
N ASP A 273 1.00 31.52 -0.57
CA ASP A 273 1.33 30.74 0.63
C ASP A 273 0.43 31.19 1.78
N ILE A 274 0.08 30.25 2.66
CA ILE A 274 -0.66 30.55 3.89
C ILE A 274 0.20 31.42 4.82
N THR A 275 -0.41 32.46 5.39
CA THR A 275 0.24 33.32 6.39
C THR A 275 0.27 32.69 7.78
N GLU A 276 1.19 33.11 8.64
CA GLU A 276 1.24 32.65 10.05
C GLU A 276 -0.10 32.88 10.77
N ASP A 277 -0.72 34.05 10.58
CA ASP A 277 -2.02 34.39 11.16
C ASP A 277 -3.14 33.43 10.70
N GLU A 278 -3.13 33.01 9.44
CA GLU A 278 -4.10 32.05 8.89
C GLU A 278 -3.85 30.64 9.45
N LEU A 279 -2.60 30.24 9.60
CA LEU A 279 -2.23 28.95 10.19
C LEU A 279 -2.64 28.87 11.66
N ASP A 280 -2.41 29.93 12.43
CA ASP A 280 -2.84 30.03 13.83
C ASP A 280 -4.37 29.92 13.95
N GLN A 281 -5.10 30.58 13.04
CA GLN A 281 -6.56 30.44 13.00
C GLN A 281 -7.01 29.02 12.64
N GLN A 282 -6.32 28.33 11.74
CA GLN A 282 -6.60 26.92 11.42
C GLN A 282 -6.35 26.02 12.64
N LEU A 283 -5.23 26.22 13.35
CA LEU A 283 -4.89 25.51 14.58
C LEU A 283 -5.98 25.67 15.64
N GLU A 284 -6.44 26.89 15.89
CA GLU A 284 -7.54 27.14 16.82
C GLU A 284 -8.83 26.43 16.42
N ARG A 285 -9.19 26.46 15.12
CA ARG A 285 -10.37 25.75 14.60
C ARG A 285 -10.25 24.25 14.83
N HIS A 286 -9.08 23.69 14.53
CA HIS A 286 -8.80 22.27 14.69
C HIS A 286 -8.83 21.86 16.18
N GLU A 287 -8.26 22.65 17.09
CA GLU A 287 -8.34 22.40 18.53
C GLU A 287 -9.78 22.41 19.06
N LYS A 288 -10.58 23.40 18.64
CA LYS A 288 -12.01 23.48 19.00
C LYS A 288 -12.79 22.26 18.51
N PHE A 289 -12.50 21.81 17.28
CA PHE A 289 -13.10 20.60 16.71
C PHE A 289 -12.70 19.33 17.48
N MET A 290 -11.45 19.23 17.93
CA MET A 290 -10.91 18.06 18.64
C MET A 290 -11.24 18.01 20.14
N SER A 291 -11.54 19.16 20.76
CA SER A 291 -11.83 19.29 22.20
C SER A 291 -12.91 18.33 22.74
N PRO A 292 -14.07 18.12 22.07
CA PRO A 292 -15.09 17.18 22.53
C PRO A 292 -14.64 15.71 22.54
N TYR A 293 -13.64 15.36 21.74
CA TYR A 293 -13.10 14.00 21.65
C TYR A 293 -12.00 13.74 22.68
N ARG A 294 -11.30 14.78 23.14
CA ARG A 294 -10.30 14.68 24.23
C ARG A 294 -10.95 14.57 25.61
N ALA A 295 -12.12 15.18 25.82
CA ALA A 295 -12.85 15.11 27.09
C ALA A 295 -13.58 13.77 27.36
N LYS A 296 -13.51 12.81 26.42
CA LYS A 296 -14.15 11.49 26.52
C LYS A 296 -13.18 10.32 26.76
N LYS A 297 -11.90 10.59 27.04
CA LYS A 297 -10.94 9.61 27.58
C LYS A 297 -10.82 9.77 29.09
#